data_AF-A0A7W0RL43-F1
#
_entry.id   AF-A0A7W0RL43-F1
#
_cell.length_a   1.000
_cell.length_b   1.000
_cell.length_c   1.000
_cell.angle_alpha   90.00
_cell.angle_beta   90.00
_cell.angle_gamma   90.00
#
_symmetry.space_group_name_H-M   'P 1'
#
loop_
_entity.id
_entity.type
_entity.pdbx_description
1 polymer ?
#
loop_
_entity_poly.entity_id
_entity_poly.type
_entity_poly.pdbx_seq_one_letter_code
_entity_poly.pdbx_strand_id
1 'polypeptide(L)'
;AVIARDHGCVHPGCDRPARWCDVHHVIAWWKGGRTSLHNGVTLCGFHHRLYDDETWRIRFAADHIPESIPPTWVDPNTNPSATPASSPADDYLARRVSGGELSIPGA
;
A
#
# COMPACT_ATOMS: atom_id res chain seq x y z
N ALA A 1 -0.62 5.84 -10.63
CA ALA A 1 0.70 5.19 -10.57
C ALA A 1 1.00 4.64 -9.17
N VAL A 2 1.12 5.46 -8.12
CA VAL A 2 1.36 4.98 -6.73
C VAL A 2 0.29 3.97 -6.26
N ILE A 3 -0.99 4.35 -6.36
CA ILE A 3 -2.13 3.46 -6.03
C ILE A 3 -2.08 2.12 -6.77
N ALA A 4 -1.60 2.12 -8.02
CA ALA A 4 -1.53 0.91 -8.84
C ALA A 4 -0.37 -0.01 -8.43
N ARG A 5 0.67 0.51 -7.76
CA ARG A 5 1.76 -0.28 -7.17
C ARG A 5 1.36 -0.83 -5.80
N ASP A 6 0.74 0.01 -4.99
CA ASP A 6 0.54 -0.27 -3.57
C ASP A 6 -0.76 -1.03 -3.28
N HIS A 7 -1.76 -0.93 -4.16
CA HIS A 7 -3.08 -1.59 -4.10
C HIS A 7 -3.94 -1.30 -2.83
N GLY A 8 -3.40 -0.63 -1.82
CA GLY A 8 -4.03 -0.37 -0.54
C GLY A 8 -3.05 0.28 0.44
N CYS A 9 -3.35 0.22 1.73
CA CYS A 9 -2.45 0.73 2.75
C CYS A 9 -1.18 -0.14 2.84
N VAL A 10 0.01 0.46 2.69
CA VAL A 10 1.30 -0.30 2.72
C VAL A 10 1.76 -0.72 4.13
N HIS A 11 1.05 -0.29 5.18
CA HIS A 11 1.35 -0.69 6.55
C HIS A 11 1.16 -2.22 6.73
N PRO A 12 2.12 -2.93 7.35
CA PRO A 12 2.01 -4.38 7.55
C PRO A 12 0.71 -4.78 8.24
N GLY A 13 0.02 -5.78 7.70
CA GLY A 13 -1.24 -6.28 8.26
C GLY A 13 -2.46 -5.40 8.05
N CYS A 14 -2.35 -4.28 7.33
CA CYS A 14 -3.52 -3.46 6.97
C CYS A 14 -4.13 -3.93 5.65
N ASP A 15 -5.44 -4.15 5.65
CA ASP A 15 -6.23 -4.61 4.49
C ASP A 15 -7.09 -3.49 3.87
N ARG A 16 -6.93 -2.24 4.34
CA ARG A 16 -7.74 -1.12 3.87
C ARG A 16 -7.50 -0.87 2.38
N PRO A 17 -8.58 -0.81 1.56
CA PRO A 17 -8.45 -0.67 0.13
C PRO A 17 -7.93 0.73 -0.25
N ALA A 18 -7.35 0.86 -1.44
CA ALA A 18 -6.79 2.12 -1.93
C ALA A 18 -7.77 3.31 -1.89
N ARG A 19 -9.09 3.07 -2.06
CA ARG A 19 -10.13 4.11 -1.96
C ARG A 19 -10.23 4.78 -0.58
N TRP A 20 -9.63 4.20 0.45
CA TRP A 20 -9.58 4.73 1.82
C TRP A 20 -8.18 5.22 2.19
N CYS A 21 -7.30 5.32 1.20
CA CYS A 21 -5.90 5.70 1.38
C CYS A 21 -5.59 6.98 0.63
N ASP A 22 -4.72 7.78 1.23
CA ASP A 22 -4.12 8.96 0.62
C ASP A 22 -2.66 8.67 0.29
N VAL A 23 -2.10 9.43 -0.65
CA VAL A 23 -0.67 9.36 -0.95
C VAL A 23 0.11 10.14 0.10
N HIS A 24 0.96 9.44 0.84
CA HIS A 24 1.89 9.98 1.82
C HIS A 24 3.26 10.20 1.20
N HIS A 25 3.87 11.35 1.47
CA HIS A 25 5.24 11.64 1.09
C HIS A 25 6.21 11.11 2.16
N VAL A 26 7.06 10.13 1.79
CA VAL A 26 8.06 9.55 2.72
C VAL A 26 9.05 10.61 3.21
N ILE A 27 9.56 11.42 2.28
CA ILE A 27 10.21 12.70 2.57
C ILE A 27 9.15 13.76 2.37
N ALA A 28 8.74 14.42 3.46
CA ALA A 28 7.72 15.44 3.41
C ALA A 28 8.03 16.54 2.38
N TRP A 29 6.99 17.03 1.68
CA TRP A 29 7.13 18.04 0.64
C TRP A 29 7.83 19.31 1.15
N TRP A 30 7.52 19.74 2.38
CA TRP A 30 8.10 20.94 2.99
C TRP A 30 9.57 20.74 3.42
N LYS A 31 10.03 19.50 3.55
CA LYS A 31 11.46 19.14 3.71
C LYS A 31 12.18 18.99 2.36
N GLY A 32 11.55 19.38 1.25
CA GLY A 32 12.10 19.28 -0.10
C GLY A 32 11.80 17.95 -0.81
N GLY A 33 10.90 17.14 -0.27
CA GLY A 33 10.47 15.89 -0.89
C GLY A 33 9.77 16.10 -2.24
N ARG A 34 10.21 15.38 -3.26
CA ARG A 34 9.60 15.45 -4.61
C ARG A 34 8.34 14.62 -4.67
N THR A 35 7.33 15.08 -5.42
CA THR A 35 6.23 14.22 -5.85
C THR A 35 6.75 13.24 -6.90
N SER A 36 6.96 11.99 -6.51
CA SER A 36 7.49 10.93 -7.38
C SER A 36 7.05 9.56 -6.89
N LEU A 37 7.15 8.55 -7.75
CA LEU A 37 6.86 7.16 -7.36
C LEU A 37 7.76 6.68 -6.21
N HIS A 38 9.01 7.14 -6.15
CA HIS A 38 9.98 6.73 -5.13
C HIS A 38 9.92 7.57 -3.84
N ASN A 39 8.93 8.45 -3.73
CA ASN A 39 8.71 9.25 -2.53
C ASN A 39 7.24 9.25 -2.09
N GLY A 40 6.37 8.54 -2.80
CA GLY A 40 4.94 8.44 -2.49
C GLY A 40 4.56 7.00 -2.18
N VAL A 41 3.78 6.80 -1.11
CA VAL A 41 3.12 5.52 -0.82
C VAL A 41 1.64 5.76 -0.48
N THR A 42 0.79 4.74 -0.55
CA THR A 42 -0.58 4.86 -0.03
C THR A 42 -0.72 4.42 1.42
N LEU A 43 -1.32 5.28 2.24
CA LEU A 43 -1.66 4.99 3.64
C LEU A 43 -3.10 5.37 3.93
N CYS A 44 -3.80 4.53 4.68
CA CYS A 44 -5.11 4.91 5.21
C CYS A 44 -5.00 6.04 6.25
N GLY A 45 -6.08 6.78 6.51
CA GLY A 45 -6.02 7.94 7.42
C GLY A 45 -5.46 7.67 8.83
N PHE A 46 -5.65 6.46 9.39
CA PHE A 46 -5.04 6.09 10.67
C PHE A 46 -3.51 5.95 10.54
N HIS A 47 -3.03 5.12 9.61
CA HIS A 47 -1.60 4.93 9.42
C HIS A 47 -0.94 6.18 8.87
N HIS A 48 -1.62 7.00 8.06
CA HIS A 48 -1.06 8.24 7.56
C HIS A 48 -0.53 9.13 8.70
N ARG A 49 -1.32 9.29 9.78
CA ARG A 49 -0.91 10.02 10.98
C ARG A 49 0.24 9.33 11.74
N LEU A 50 0.23 7.99 11.78
CA LEU A 50 1.27 7.19 12.42
C LEU A 50 2.65 7.28 11.71
N TYR A 51 2.68 7.60 10.42
CA TYR A 51 3.93 7.88 9.71
C TYR A 51 4.27 9.37 9.75
N ASP A 52 3.27 10.27 9.76
CA ASP A 52 3.49 11.71 9.93
C ASP A 52 4.20 12.07 11.25
N ASP A 53 3.94 11.31 12.32
CA ASP A 53 4.59 11.52 13.63
C ASP A 53 6.02 10.93 13.71
N GLU A 54 6.52 10.35 12.61
CA GLU A 54 7.84 9.71 12.46
C GLU A 54 8.10 8.51 13.38
N THR A 55 7.06 7.99 14.08
CA THR A 55 7.15 6.75 14.89
C THR A 55 7.38 5.54 14.01
N TRP A 56 6.71 5.51 12.86
CA TRP A 56 6.96 4.56 11.79
C TRP A 56 7.61 5.26 10.61
N ARG A 57 8.49 4.54 9.90
CA ARG A 57 9.21 5.08 8.76
C ARG A 57 9.07 4.19 7.55
N ILE A 58 9.25 4.76 6.37
CA ILE A 58 9.28 4.00 5.12
C ILE A 58 10.65 4.14 4.49
N ARG A 59 11.15 3.03 3.96
CA ARG A 59 12.30 2.99 3.05
C ARG A 59 11.86 2.33 1.76
N PHE A 60 12.43 2.76 0.64
CA PHE A 60 12.31 2.00 -0.60
C PHE A 60 13.48 1.03 -0.74
N ALA A 61 13.18 -0.24 -0.98
CA ALA A 61 14.18 -1.25 -1.33
C ALA A 61 14.72 -1.00 -2.75
N ALA A 62 15.74 -1.79 -3.14
CA ALA A 62 16.42 -1.66 -4.42
C ALA A 62 15.48 -1.90 -5.63
N ASP A 63 14.43 -2.69 -5.44
CA ASP A 63 13.36 -2.98 -6.40
C ASP A 63 12.22 -1.93 -6.40
N HIS A 64 12.38 -0.86 -5.62
CA HIS A 64 11.39 0.21 -5.43
C HIS A 64 10.08 -0.21 -4.76
N ILE A 65 10.11 -1.32 -4.01
CA ILE A 65 9.02 -1.70 -3.12
C ILE A 65 9.16 -0.93 -1.78
N PRO A 66 8.08 -0.34 -1.26
CA PRO A 66 8.12 0.34 0.03
C PRO A 66 8.15 -0.68 1.18
N GLU A 67 9.10 -0.51 2.09
CA GLU A 67 9.26 -1.28 3.31
C GLU A 67 8.93 -0.41 4.52
N SER A 68 8.06 -0.92 5.39
CA SER A 68 7.74 -0.27 6.66
C SER A 68 8.76 -0.64 7.72
N ILE A 69 9.36 0.38 8.33
CA ILE A 69 10.33 0.26 9.41
C ILE A 69 9.61 0.58 10.71
N PRO A 70 9.46 -0.40 11.62
CA PRO A 70 8.86 -0.17 12.91
C PRO A 70 9.80 0.64 13.83
N PRO A 71 9.27 1.25 14.89
CA PRO A 71 10.10 1.80 15.95
C PRO A 71 10.86 0.68 16.69
N THR A 72 11.93 1.05 17.40
CA THR A 72 12.87 0.08 18.02
C THR A 72 12.26 -0.81 19.11
N TRP A 73 11.11 -0.42 19.66
CA TRP A 73 10.41 -1.19 20.70
C TRP A 73 9.37 -2.17 20.15
N VAL A 74 9.14 -2.20 18.83
CA VAL A 74 8.27 -3.18 18.18
C VAL A 74 9.13 -4.28 17.61
N ASP A 75 8.89 -5.53 18.02
CA ASP A 75 9.61 -6.70 17.51
C ASP A 75 9.24 -6.95 16.04
N PRO A 76 10.20 -6.81 15.09
CA PRO A 76 9.94 -7.02 13.67
C PRO A 76 9.44 -8.43 13.35
N ASN A 77 9.76 -9.43 14.18
CA ASN A 77 9.34 -10.82 13.95
C ASN A 77 7.88 -11.10 14.32
N THR A 78 7.26 -10.21 15.09
CA THR A 78 5.83 -10.33 15.46
C THR A 78 4.92 -9.68 14.43
N ASN A 79 5.48 -8.93 13.49
CA ASN A 79 4.77 -8.24 12.42
C ASN A 79 5.40 -8.65 11.07
N PRO A 80 5.15 -9.88 10.58
CA PRO A 80 5.73 -10.34 9.33
C PRO A 80 5.23 -9.43 8.21
N SER A 81 6.15 -8.63 7.69
CA SER A 81 5.97 -7.72 6.56
C SER A 81 5.08 -8.38 5.52
N ALA A 82 3.99 -7.72 5.16
CA ALA A 82 3.19 -8.15 4.04
C ALA A 82 4.10 -8.13 2.80
N THR A 83 4.53 -9.31 2.37
CA THR A 83 4.77 -9.61 0.96
C THR A 83 3.71 -8.85 0.16
N PRO A 84 4.07 -8.11 -0.90
CA PRO A 84 3.08 -7.37 -1.68
C PRO A 84 1.95 -8.34 -1.99
N ALA A 85 0.72 -7.93 -1.66
CA ALA A 85 -0.47 -8.68 -1.99
C ALA A 85 -0.26 -9.25 -3.40
N SER A 86 -0.17 -10.57 -3.49
CA SER A 86 -0.29 -11.24 -4.78
C SER A 86 -1.51 -10.60 -5.44
N SER A 87 -1.25 -10.02 -6.60
CA SER A 87 -2.14 -9.07 -7.23
C SER A 87 -3.57 -9.61 -7.27
N PRO A 88 -4.60 -8.90 -6.77
CA PRO A 88 -5.97 -9.26 -7.10
C PRO A 88 -6.25 -9.06 -8.60
N ALA A 89 -5.34 -8.48 -9.39
CA ALA A 89 -5.43 -8.47 -10.85
C ALA A 89 -5.13 -9.86 -11.46
N ASP A 90 -4.33 -10.72 -10.81
CA ASP A 90 -4.13 -12.09 -11.27
C ASP A 90 -5.41 -12.93 -11.07
N ASP A 91 -6.17 -12.69 -10.00
CA ASP A 91 -7.47 -13.34 -9.77
C ASP A 91 -8.60 -12.70 -10.62
N TYR A 92 -8.57 -11.38 -10.84
CA TYR A 92 -9.57 -10.69 -11.69
C TYR A 92 -9.44 -11.07 -13.17
N LEU A 93 -8.22 -11.26 -13.68
CA LEU A 93 -7.98 -11.74 -15.04
C LEU A 93 -8.23 -13.26 -15.17
N ALA A 94 -7.87 -14.07 -14.16
CA ALA A 94 -8.19 -15.51 -14.15
C ALA A 94 -9.71 -15.77 -14.19
N ARG A 95 -10.50 -14.93 -13.51
CA ARG A 95 -11.98 -15.00 -13.53
C ARG A 95 -12.61 -14.55 -14.86
N ARG A 96 -11.91 -13.71 -15.66
CA ARG A 96 -12.41 -13.25 -16.97
C ARG A 96 -12.07 -14.19 -18.14
N VAL A 97 -10.98 -14.95 -18.05
CA VAL A 97 -10.58 -15.90 -19.12
C VAL A 97 -11.45 -17.16 -19.09
N SER A 98 -12.08 -17.47 -17.95
CA SER A 98 -12.95 -18.64 -17.74
C SER A 98 -14.41 -18.41 -18.16
N GLY A 99 -14.67 -17.57 -19.17
CA GLY A 99 -16.00 -17.10 -19.57
C GLY A 99 -17.08 -18.18 -19.61
N GLY A 100 -18.02 -18.08 -18.66
CA GLY A 100 -19.34 -18.70 -18.69
C GLY A 100 -20.36 -17.64 -18.31
N GLU A 101 -21.28 -17.33 -19.23
CA GLU A 101 -22.35 -16.34 -19.10
C GLU A 101 -23.12 -16.47 -17.78
N LEU A 102 -23.35 -15.34 -17.10
CA LEU A 102 -24.44 -15.23 -16.14
C LEU A 102 -25.27 -13.99 -16.47
N SER A 103 -26.47 -14.28 -16.99
CA SER A 103 -27.58 -13.36 -17.21
C SER A 103 -27.84 -12.44 -16.01
N ILE A 104 -28.04 -11.17 -16.29
CA ILE A 104 -28.56 -10.18 -15.33
C ILE A 104 -30.10 -10.19 -15.44
N PRO A 105 -30.88 -10.47 -14.37
CA PRO A 105 -32.29 -10.15 -14.37
C PRO A 105 -32.53 -8.75 -13.79
N GLY A 106 -33.16 -7.90 -14.61
CA GLY A 106 -34.34 -7.10 -14.25
C GLY A 106 -34.19 -5.92 -13.28
N ALA A 107 -34.41 -4.72 -13.85
CA ALA A 107 -35.20 -3.58 -13.36
C ALA A 107 -35.22 -3.24 -11.86
#